data_AF-A0A962WES0-F1
#
_entry.id   AF-A0A962WES0-F1
#
_cell.length_a   1.000
_cell.length_b   1.000
_cell.length_c   1.000
_cell.angle_alpha   90.00
_cell.angle_beta   90.00
_cell.angle_gamma   90.00
#
_symmetry.space_group_name_H-M   'P 1'
#
loop_
_entity.id
_entity.type
_entity.pdbx_description
1 polymer ?
#
loop_
_entity_poly.entity_id
_entity_poly.type
_entity_poly.pdbx_seq_one_letter_code
_entity_poly.pdbx_strand_id
1 'polypeptide(L)'
;MTIDVEDYFQVSAMEPYVARADWDRVTPRVENNTHRILDMLAAHDTRATFFTLGWVAERFPDLLRRMVAEGHEVASHGWSHVRVVNQNPEEFRADVIRTKALLEDVTGQRVRGYRAASYSIGRDNLWALDVLDETGHDYSSSIFPIHHDLYGMPEAPRFPFHPEGLSLLEIP
;
A
#
# COMPACT_ATOMS: atom_id res chain seq x y z
N MET A 1 11.01 -7.77 5.51
CA MET A 1 11.15 -7.18 4.17
C MET A 1 9.77 -6.86 3.65
N THR A 2 9.60 -5.73 2.95
CA THR A 2 8.30 -5.28 2.42
C THR A 2 8.42 -4.92 0.96
N ILE A 3 7.36 -5.14 0.18
CA ILE A 3 7.33 -4.93 -1.26
C ILE A 3 6.01 -4.20 -1.60
N ASP A 4 6.09 -3.13 -2.38
CA ASP A 4 4.90 -2.47 -2.92
C ASP A 4 4.55 -3.12 -4.27
N VAL A 5 3.30 -3.57 -4.41
CA VAL A 5 2.81 -4.30 -5.58
C VAL A 5 1.96 -3.35 -6.41
N GLU A 6 2.64 -2.71 -7.33
CA GLU A 6 2.13 -1.78 -8.32
C GLU A 6 2.83 -2.00 -9.66
N ASP A 7 2.15 -1.67 -10.76
CA ASP A 7 2.73 -1.77 -12.09
C ASP A 7 3.54 -0.51 -12.45
N TYR A 8 4.40 -0.63 -13.45
CA TYR A 8 5.36 0.43 -13.80
C TYR A 8 4.68 1.75 -14.19
N PHE A 9 3.44 1.72 -14.68
CA PHE A 9 2.68 2.90 -15.08
C PHE A 9 1.85 3.51 -13.94
N GLN A 10 1.85 2.90 -12.76
CA GLN A 10 1.07 3.36 -11.60
C GLN A 10 1.88 4.25 -10.66
N VAL A 11 3.22 4.15 -10.72
CA VAL A 11 4.13 4.96 -9.92
C VAL A 11 3.98 6.45 -10.23
N SER A 12 4.17 7.30 -9.22
CA SER A 12 4.02 8.76 -9.33
C SER A 12 4.86 9.38 -10.47
N ALA A 13 6.03 8.83 -10.77
CA ALA A 13 6.89 9.29 -11.85
C ALA A 13 6.28 9.14 -13.25
N MET A 14 5.30 8.24 -13.41
CA MET A 14 4.62 7.99 -14.70
C MET A 14 3.29 8.74 -14.85
N GLU A 15 2.77 9.38 -13.79
CA GLU A 15 1.50 10.12 -13.83
C GLU A 15 1.40 11.14 -14.98
N PRO A 16 2.45 11.91 -15.34
CA PRO A 16 2.38 12.86 -16.46
C PRO A 16 2.34 12.20 -17.84
N TYR A 17 2.71 10.92 -17.94
CA TYR A 17 2.92 10.22 -19.20
C TYR A 17 1.85 9.16 -19.49
N VAL A 18 1.23 8.60 -18.46
CA VAL A 18 0.19 7.57 -18.59
C VAL A 18 -1.00 7.94 -17.71
N ALA A 19 -2.08 8.40 -18.34
CA ALA A 19 -3.31 8.72 -17.62
C ALA A 19 -3.93 7.45 -17.02
N ARG A 20 -4.51 7.56 -15.81
CA ARG A 20 -5.20 6.45 -15.14
C ARG A 20 -6.29 5.80 -16.00
N ALA A 21 -6.97 6.61 -16.83
CA ALA A 21 -8.01 6.12 -17.74
C ALA A 21 -7.48 5.21 -18.86
N ASP A 22 -6.19 5.26 -19.15
CA ASP A 22 -5.55 4.44 -20.18
C ASP A 22 -4.86 3.18 -19.62
N TRP A 23 -4.87 2.96 -18.30
CA TRP A 23 -4.18 1.83 -17.67
C TRP A 23 -4.60 0.46 -18.24
N ASP A 24 -5.88 0.26 -18.55
CA ASP A 24 -6.38 -1.00 -19.13
C ASP A 24 -5.91 -1.22 -20.59
N ARG A 25 -5.30 -0.22 -21.23
CA ARG A 25 -4.72 -0.32 -22.58
C ARG A 25 -3.23 -0.62 -22.55
N VAL A 26 -2.61 -0.53 -21.37
CA VAL A 26 -1.18 -0.75 -21.18
C VAL A 26 -0.96 -2.20 -20.76
N THR A 27 0.05 -2.87 -21.33
CA THR A 27 0.35 -4.26 -20.98
C THR A 27 0.91 -4.32 -19.55
N PRO A 28 0.22 -5.00 -18.62
CA PRO A 28 0.67 -5.13 -17.25
C PRO A 28 1.91 -6.03 -17.18
N ARG A 29 2.81 -5.71 -16.26
CA ARG A 29 4.04 -6.47 -15.96
C ARG A 29 4.12 -6.91 -14.50
N VAL A 30 3.27 -6.35 -13.64
CA VAL A 30 3.28 -6.59 -12.20
C VAL A 30 3.19 -8.07 -11.86
N GLU A 31 2.29 -8.82 -12.50
CA GLU A 31 2.08 -10.24 -12.19
C GLU A 31 3.33 -11.10 -12.40
N ASN A 32 3.91 -11.08 -13.60
CA ASN A 32 5.10 -11.87 -13.91
C ASN A 32 6.32 -11.42 -13.09
N ASN A 33 6.46 -10.13 -12.84
CA ASN A 33 7.56 -9.61 -12.02
C ASN A 33 7.41 -10.05 -10.56
N THR A 34 6.21 -9.98 -10.00
CA THR A 34 5.95 -10.40 -8.62
C THR A 34 6.06 -11.92 -8.46
N HIS A 35 5.69 -12.72 -9.46
CA HIS A 35 5.98 -14.16 -9.44
C HIS A 35 7.48 -14.47 -9.34
N ARG A 36 8.33 -13.73 -10.08
CA ARG A 36 9.79 -13.88 -9.96
C ARG A 36 10.30 -13.50 -8.57
N ILE A 37 9.71 -12.47 -7.96
CA ILE A 37 10.04 -12.08 -6.59
C ILE A 37 9.65 -13.20 -5.62
N LEU A 38 8.43 -13.73 -5.72
CA LEU A 38 7.97 -14.87 -4.92
C LEU A 38 8.91 -16.10 -5.07
N ASP A 39 9.31 -16.44 -6.30
CA ASP A 39 10.26 -17.53 -6.55
C ASP A 39 11.61 -17.30 -5.84
N MET A 40 12.12 -16.06 -5.86
CA MET A 40 13.34 -15.71 -5.14
C MET A 40 13.15 -15.80 -3.62
N LEU A 41 12.02 -15.33 -3.09
CA LEU A 41 11.71 -15.42 -1.66
C LEU A 41 11.65 -16.88 -1.19
N ALA A 42 10.99 -17.75 -1.97
CA ALA A 42 10.89 -19.17 -1.69
C ALA A 42 12.26 -19.87 -1.73
N ALA A 43 13.13 -19.53 -2.69
CA ALA A 43 14.49 -20.05 -2.76
C ALA A 43 15.36 -19.69 -1.55
N HIS A 44 14.98 -18.65 -0.80
CA HIS A 44 15.66 -18.15 0.38
C HIS A 44 14.87 -18.35 1.69
N ASP A 45 13.80 -19.16 1.68
CA ASP A 45 12.91 -19.40 2.84
C ASP A 45 12.51 -18.10 3.57
N THR A 46 12.23 -17.05 2.79
CA THR A 46 12.01 -15.70 3.30
C THR A 46 10.56 -15.27 3.14
N ARG A 47 9.94 -14.82 4.22
CA ARG A 47 8.60 -14.21 4.19
C ARG A 47 8.70 -12.70 4.06
N ALA A 48 7.65 -12.11 3.50
CA ALA A 48 7.56 -10.68 3.21
C ALA A 48 6.13 -10.19 3.37
N THR A 49 5.98 -8.87 3.44
CA THR A 49 4.69 -8.17 3.40
C THR A 49 4.56 -7.47 2.06
N PHE A 50 3.46 -7.72 1.36
CA PHE A 50 3.14 -7.15 0.05
C PHE A 50 2.04 -6.09 0.18
N PHE A 51 2.41 -4.82 0.11
CA PHE A 51 1.45 -3.72 0.07
C PHE A 51 0.87 -3.63 -1.35
N THR A 52 -0.38 -4.04 -1.51
CA THR A 52 -0.97 -4.32 -2.83
C THR A 52 -2.07 -3.32 -3.17
N LEU A 53 -2.04 -2.80 -4.39
CA LEU A 53 -3.09 -1.93 -4.90
C LEU A 53 -4.39 -2.70 -5.15
N GLY A 54 -5.52 -2.06 -4.87
CA GLY A 54 -6.85 -2.58 -5.23
C GLY A 54 -6.99 -2.87 -6.74
N TRP A 55 -6.40 -2.01 -7.59
CA TRP A 55 -6.38 -2.20 -9.04
C TRP A 55 -5.69 -3.52 -9.45
N VAL A 56 -4.59 -3.87 -8.78
CA VAL A 56 -3.85 -5.13 -9.02
C VAL A 56 -4.65 -6.31 -8.50
N ALA A 57 -5.21 -6.21 -7.29
CA ALA A 57 -6.02 -7.26 -6.69
C ALA A 57 -7.25 -7.65 -7.55
N GLU A 58 -7.91 -6.64 -8.15
CA GLU A 58 -9.07 -6.83 -9.02
C GLU A 58 -8.71 -7.62 -10.30
N ARG A 59 -7.50 -7.44 -10.82
CA ARG A 59 -7.06 -8.00 -12.11
C ARG A 59 -6.27 -9.30 -11.98
N PHE A 60 -5.53 -9.46 -10.89
CA PHE A 60 -4.63 -10.59 -10.67
C PHE A 60 -4.92 -11.27 -9.32
N PRO A 61 -6.15 -11.75 -9.07
CA PRO A 61 -6.49 -12.33 -7.78
C PRO A 61 -5.68 -13.60 -7.46
N ASP A 62 -5.27 -14.37 -8.48
CA ASP A 62 -4.45 -15.57 -8.30
C ASP A 62 -3.04 -15.26 -7.80
N LEU A 63 -2.50 -14.08 -8.15
CA LEU A 63 -1.23 -13.60 -7.62
C LEU A 63 -1.30 -13.42 -6.10
N LEU A 64 -2.37 -12.80 -5.60
CA LEU A 64 -2.57 -12.57 -4.16
C LEU A 64 -2.81 -13.88 -3.41
N ARG A 65 -3.60 -14.80 -4.00
CA ARG A 65 -3.79 -16.15 -3.43
C ARG A 65 -2.47 -16.89 -3.32
N ARG A 66 -1.58 -16.75 -4.30
CA ARG A 66 -0.23 -17.32 -4.26
C ARG A 66 0.59 -16.71 -3.12
N MET A 67 0.61 -15.39 -2.96
CA MET A 67 1.30 -14.71 -1.85
C MET A 67 0.89 -15.32 -0.50
N VAL A 68 -0.42 -15.46 -0.29
CA VAL A 68 -0.99 -16.05 0.91
C VAL A 68 -0.61 -17.52 1.08
N ALA A 69 -0.74 -18.32 0.02
CA ALA A 69 -0.43 -19.76 0.07
C ALA A 69 1.05 -20.03 0.43
N GLU A 70 1.95 -19.11 0.04
CA GLU A 70 3.38 -19.17 0.38
C GLU A 70 3.70 -18.54 1.76
N GLY A 71 2.69 -18.07 2.49
CA GLY A 71 2.82 -17.56 3.86
C GLY A 71 3.27 -16.11 3.97
N HIS A 72 3.12 -15.32 2.91
CA HIS A 72 3.35 -13.89 2.92
C HIS A 72 2.13 -13.13 3.44
N GLU A 73 2.37 -11.93 3.98
CA GLU A 73 1.29 -11.01 4.35
C GLU A 73 0.88 -10.17 3.13
N VAL A 74 -0.43 -9.97 2.94
CA VAL A 74 -0.99 -9.01 1.98
C VAL A 74 -1.54 -7.83 2.77
N ALA A 75 -1.01 -6.64 2.49
CA ALA A 75 -1.39 -5.37 3.11
C ALA A 75 -1.95 -4.39 2.06
N SER A 76 -2.63 -3.33 2.50
CA SER A 76 -3.27 -2.35 1.60
C SER A 76 -2.31 -1.26 1.15
N HIS A 77 -2.37 -0.90 -0.14
CA HIS A 77 -1.63 0.23 -0.71
C HIS A 77 -2.54 1.29 -1.36
N GLY A 78 -3.83 1.26 -1.03
CA GLY A 78 -4.87 2.05 -1.70
C GLY A 78 -5.30 1.48 -3.06
N TRP A 79 -6.22 2.15 -3.77
CA TRP A 79 -6.79 1.57 -4.99
C TRP A 79 -5.95 1.80 -6.24
N SER A 80 -5.66 3.07 -6.55
CA SER A 80 -5.01 3.52 -7.81
C SER A 80 -3.77 4.37 -7.57
N HIS A 81 -3.01 4.05 -6.52
CA HIS A 81 -1.77 4.75 -6.13
C HIS A 81 -1.95 6.29 -6.13
N VAL A 82 -3.04 6.76 -5.49
CA VAL A 82 -3.32 8.19 -5.34
C VAL A 82 -2.65 8.66 -4.06
N ARG A 83 -1.78 9.68 -4.15
CA ARG A 83 -1.15 10.28 -2.97
C ARG A 83 -2.20 10.84 -2.01
N VAL A 84 -2.03 10.64 -0.72
CA VAL A 84 -2.98 11.06 0.33
C VAL A 84 -3.12 12.58 0.38
N VAL A 85 -2.06 13.33 0.08
CA VAL A 85 -2.11 14.80 -0.07
C VAL A 85 -3.06 15.30 -1.17
N ASN A 86 -3.47 14.42 -2.10
CA ASN A 86 -4.41 14.74 -3.17
C ASN A 86 -5.84 14.22 -2.87
N GLN A 87 -6.11 13.80 -1.64
CA GLN A 87 -7.40 13.26 -1.22
C GLN A 87 -7.92 14.06 -0.02
N ASN A 88 -9.24 14.18 0.09
CA ASN A 88 -9.88 14.58 1.34
C ASN A 88 -10.15 13.35 2.24
N PRO A 89 -10.52 13.54 3.53
CA PRO A 89 -10.75 12.44 4.45
C PRO A 89 -11.83 11.45 4.01
N GLU A 90 -12.89 11.91 3.36
CA GLU A 90 -13.98 11.06 2.87
C GLU A 90 -13.54 10.19 1.69
N GLU A 91 -12.82 10.77 0.73
CA GLU A 91 -12.24 10.08 -0.42
C GLU A 91 -11.25 9.01 0.03
N PHE A 92 -10.33 9.37 0.93
CA PHE A 92 -9.35 8.44 1.48
C PHE A 92 -10.01 7.29 2.25
N ARG A 93 -11.02 7.59 3.09
CA ARG A 93 -11.77 6.57 3.81
C ARG A 93 -12.47 5.60 2.86
N ALA A 94 -13.11 6.12 1.81
CA ALA A 94 -13.75 5.28 0.80
C ALA A 94 -12.75 4.39 0.05
N ASP A 95 -11.59 4.93 -0.33
CA ASP A 95 -10.50 4.20 -0.99
C ASP A 95 -9.97 3.06 -0.10
N VAL A 96 -9.69 3.37 1.17
CA VAL A 96 -9.18 2.43 2.17
C VAL A 96 -10.18 1.31 2.43
N ILE A 97 -11.46 1.63 2.68
CA ILE A 97 -12.50 0.63 2.94
C ILE A 97 -12.69 -0.29 1.73
N ARG A 98 -12.79 0.29 0.52
CA ARG A 98 -12.98 -0.48 -0.71
C ARG A 98 -11.80 -1.42 -0.97
N THR A 99 -10.58 -0.90 -0.86
CA THR A 99 -9.36 -1.67 -1.13
C THR A 99 -9.21 -2.79 -0.11
N LYS A 100 -9.40 -2.49 1.17
CA LYS A 100 -9.36 -3.48 2.25
C LYS A 100 -10.34 -4.62 2.00
N ALA A 101 -11.62 -4.30 1.73
CA ALA A 101 -12.64 -5.31 1.51
C ALA A 101 -12.31 -6.25 0.33
N LEU A 102 -11.82 -5.71 -0.78
CA LEU A 102 -11.42 -6.54 -1.93
C LEU A 102 -10.22 -7.44 -1.61
N LEU A 103 -9.21 -6.90 -0.96
CA LEU A 103 -8.03 -7.67 -0.58
C LEU A 103 -8.41 -8.81 0.37
N GLU A 104 -9.24 -8.54 1.38
CA GLU A 104 -9.74 -9.55 2.32
C GLU A 104 -10.58 -10.64 1.62
N ASP A 105 -11.44 -10.26 0.66
CA ASP A 105 -12.23 -11.19 -0.13
C ASP A 105 -11.37 -12.12 -1.01
N VAL A 106 -10.39 -11.56 -1.71
CA VAL A 106 -9.50 -12.33 -2.60
C VAL A 106 -8.60 -13.27 -1.82
N THR A 107 -8.07 -12.81 -0.68
CA THR A 107 -7.05 -13.51 0.12
C THR A 107 -7.64 -14.45 1.16
N GLY A 108 -8.87 -14.22 1.60
CA GLY A 108 -9.45 -14.88 2.77
C GLY A 108 -8.75 -14.54 4.09
N GLN A 109 -7.91 -13.50 4.12
CA GLN A 109 -7.18 -13.05 5.31
C GLN A 109 -7.56 -11.62 5.66
N ARG A 110 -7.53 -11.30 6.95
CA ARG A 110 -7.71 -9.92 7.43
C ARG A 110 -6.52 -9.07 6.98
N VAL A 111 -6.80 -7.90 6.41
CA VAL A 111 -5.78 -6.91 6.04
C VAL A 111 -5.48 -6.02 7.24
N ARG A 112 -4.23 -6.07 7.69
CA ARG A 112 -3.77 -5.41 8.92
C ARG A 112 -3.00 -4.12 8.66
N GLY A 113 -2.20 -4.12 7.60
CA GLY A 113 -1.31 -3.01 7.26
C GLY A 113 -1.83 -2.09 6.18
N TYR A 114 -1.41 -0.83 6.23
CA TYR A 114 -1.55 0.14 5.16
C TYR A 114 -0.21 0.83 4.84
N ARG A 115 0.04 1.13 3.57
CA ARG A 115 1.11 2.04 3.14
C ARG A 115 0.55 3.06 2.16
N ALA A 116 0.80 4.34 2.42
CA ALA A 116 0.40 5.40 1.51
C ALA A 116 1.25 5.39 0.22
N ALA A 117 0.59 5.64 -0.91
CA ALA A 117 1.26 5.88 -2.19
C ALA A 117 2.34 6.96 -2.03
N SER A 118 3.58 6.65 -2.41
CA SER A 118 4.74 7.56 -2.27
C SER A 118 4.94 8.13 -0.85
N TYR A 119 4.67 7.36 0.22
CA TYR A 119 4.85 7.80 1.61
C TYR A 119 4.18 9.15 1.92
N SER A 120 3.01 9.39 1.32
CA SER A 120 2.38 10.71 1.25
C SER A 120 1.57 11.11 2.49
N ILE A 121 1.79 10.44 3.63
CA ILE A 121 1.30 10.91 4.93
C ILE A 121 2.42 11.71 5.60
N GLY A 122 2.10 12.94 6.01
CA GLY A 122 3.00 13.86 6.67
C GLY A 122 2.24 14.82 7.58
N ARG A 123 2.93 15.88 8.02
CA ARG A 123 2.42 16.85 9.01
C ARG A 123 1.05 17.43 8.68
N ASP A 124 0.79 17.70 7.40
CA ASP A 124 -0.40 18.44 6.97
C ASP A 124 -1.63 17.55 6.73
N ASN A 125 -1.48 16.23 6.82
CA ASN A 125 -2.56 15.27 6.59
C ASN A 125 -2.55 14.07 7.56
N LEU A 126 -2.14 14.30 8.82
CA LEU A 126 -2.18 13.29 9.87
C LEU A 126 -3.58 12.73 10.15
N TRP A 127 -4.64 13.43 9.73
CA TRP A 127 -6.01 12.90 9.73
C TRP A 127 -6.14 11.54 9.03
N ALA A 128 -5.23 11.21 8.11
CA ALA A 128 -5.20 9.92 7.45
C ALA A 128 -4.92 8.77 8.43
N LEU A 129 -4.13 9.00 9.48
CA LEU A 129 -3.87 8.00 10.52
C LEU A 129 -5.13 7.72 11.33
N ASP A 130 -5.94 8.74 11.63
CA ASP A 130 -7.23 8.58 12.30
C ASP A 130 -8.15 7.67 11.46
N VAL A 131 -8.22 7.91 10.15
CA VAL A 131 -9.02 7.08 9.23
C VAL A 131 -8.53 5.63 9.20
N LEU A 132 -7.21 5.40 9.24
CA LEU A 132 -6.65 4.04 9.26
C LEU A 132 -6.99 3.29 10.55
N ASP A 133 -6.91 3.98 11.70
CA ASP A 133 -7.33 3.45 13.01
C ASP A 133 -8.84 3.12 13.02
N GLU A 134 -9.68 4.06 12.58
CA GLU A 134 -11.14 3.89 12.49
C GLU A 134 -11.57 2.74 11.56
N THR A 135 -10.83 2.52 10.48
CA THR A 135 -11.09 1.45 9.51
C THR A 135 -10.47 0.11 9.94
N GLY A 136 -9.89 0.04 11.14
CA GLY A 136 -9.43 -1.18 11.80
C GLY A 136 -8.14 -1.75 11.21
N HIS A 137 -7.24 -0.88 10.72
CA HIS A 137 -5.85 -1.26 10.45
C HIS A 137 -5.08 -1.34 11.77
N ASP A 138 -4.19 -2.32 11.88
CA ASP A 138 -3.36 -2.51 13.07
C ASP A 138 -2.08 -1.68 12.97
N TYR A 139 -1.59 -1.45 11.75
CA TYR A 139 -0.38 -0.66 11.52
C TYR A 139 -0.41 0.10 10.18
N SER A 140 0.39 1.16 10.11
CA SER A 140 0.70 1.91 8.91
C SER A 140 2.22 2.00 8.72
N SER A 141 2.68 2.07 7.48
CA SER A 141 4.08 2.30 7.13
C SER A 141 4.15 3.35 6.03
N SER A 142 3.79 4.58 6.39
CA SER A 142 3.43 5.66 5.45
C SER A 142 4.17 6.97 5.70
N ILE A 143 4.66 7.21 6.92
CA ILE A 143 5.44 8.39 7.29
C ILE A 143 6.93 8.05 7.18
N PHE A 144 7.65 8.79 6.33
CA PHE A 144 9.07 8.54 6.12
C PHE A 144 9.95 9.68 6.70
N PRO A 145 10.84 9.43 7.66
CA PRO A 145 11.52 10.47 8.44
C PRO A 145 12.78 11.01 7.73
N ILE A 146 12.58 11.55 6.52
CA ILE A 146 13.64 12.15 5.69
C ILE A 146 13.19 13.49 5.10
N HIS A 147 14.16 14.25 4.58
CA HIS A 147 13.89 15.37 3.68
C HIS A 147 13.78 14.86 2.24
N HIS A 148 12.63 15.08 1.61
CA HIS A 148 12.40 14.79 0.19
C HIS A 148 11.43 15.82 -0.40
N ASP A 149 11.41 15.96 -1.73
CA ASP A 149 10.64 16.99 -2.44
C ASP A 149 9.14 16.66 -2.57
N LEU A 150 8.81 15.37 -2.66
CA LEU A 150 7.44 14.87 -2.82
C LEU A 150 6.78 14.35 -1.52
N TYR A 151 7.57 13.98 -0.53
CA TYR A 151 7.13 13.34 0.71
C TYR A 151 8.16 13.56 1.82
N GLY A 152 7.88 13.00 3.00
CA GLY A 152 8.82 12.97 4.10
C GLY A 152 8.46 13.93 5.22
N MET A 153 8.77 13.49 6.44
CA MET A 153 8.50 14.20 7.68
C MET A 153 9.75 14.07 8.57
N PRO A 154 10.81 14.87 8.34
CA PRO A 154 12.11 14.74 9.01
C PRO A 154 12.06 14.70 10.54
N GLU A 155 11.05 15.34 11.12
CA GLU A 155 10.76 15.41 12.55
C GLU A 155 10.07 14.16 13.12
N ALA A 156 9.58 13.26 12.27
CA ALA A 156 8.90 12.05 12.71
C ALA A 156 9.88 11.10 13.41
N PRO A 157 9.40 10.26 14.34
CA PRO A 157 10.21 9.21 14.93
C PRO A 157 10.82 8.31 13.85
N ARG A 158 12.05 7.82 14.10
CA ARG A 158 12.74 6.87 13.21
C ARG A 158 12.45 5.41 13.52
N PHE A 159 11.65 5.17 14.55
CA PHE A 159 11.32 3.85 15.08
C PHE A 159 9.81 3.76 15.25
N PRO A 160 9.24 2.54 15.32
CA PRO A 160 7.80 2.36 15.47
C PRO A 160 7.23 3.16 16.64
N PHE A 161 6.10 3.81 16.42
CA PHE A 161 5.45 4.65 17.42
C PHE A 161 3.93 4.60 17.25
N HIS A 162 3.21 4.88 18.33
CA HIS A 162 1.78 5.14 18.27
C HIS A 162 1.54 6.64 18.13
N PRO A 163 0.83 7.12 17.10
CA PRO A 163 0.36 8.48 17.05
C PRO A 163 -0.51 8.79 18.27
N GLU A 164 -0.50 10.05 18.73
CA GLU A 164 -1.20 10.45 19.94
C GLU A 164 -2.70 10.13 19.84
N GLY A 165 -3.21 9.36 20.81
CA GLY A 165 -4.63 9.00 20.88
C GLY A 165 -5.06 7.83 19.99
N LEU A 166 -4.18 7.23 19.19
CA LEU A 166 -4.50 6.13 18.28
C LEU A 166 -3.96 4.78 18.77
N SER A 167 -4.67 3.70 18.42
CA SER A 167 -4.21 2.33 18.63
C SER A 167 -3.29 1.83 17.50
N LEU A 168 -3.40 2.46 16.33
CA LEU A 168 -2.58 2.24 15.15
C LEU A 168 -1.08 2.38 15.47
N LEU A 169 -0.28 1.40 15.03
CA LEU A 169 1.17 1.48 15.06
C LEU A 169 1.70 2.07 13.75
N GLU A 170 2.37 3.23 13.78
CA GLU A 170 3.11 3.73 12.63
C GLU A 170 4.53 3.13 12.64
N ILE A 171 4.95 2.59 11.49
CA ILE A 171 6.25 1.97 11.24
C ILE A 171 6.95 2.77 10.13
N PRO A 172 7.83 3.72 10.52
CA PRO A 172 8.62 4.54 9.60
C PRO A 172 9.49 3.76 8.60
#